data_AF-A0A970H193-F1
#
_entry.id   AF-A0A970H193-F1
#
_cell.length_a   1.000
_cell.length_b   1.000
_cell.length_c   1.000
_cell.angle_alpha   90.00
_cell.angle_beta   90.00
_cell.angle_gamma   90.00
#
_symmetry.space_group_name_H-M   'P 1'
#
loop_
_entity.id
_entity.type
_entity.pdbx_description
1 polymer ?
#
loop_
_entity_poly.entity_id
_entity_poly.type
_entity_poly.pdbx_seq_one_letter_code
_entity_poly.pdbx_strand_id
1 'polypeptide(L)'
;MIMLYTYFDGTSFYAVILSLNLLQIISLIAIGIVVLIGFALASINVIGLLMPALQKLMRKLGEHIGMTAPGIEPQEVFVSFDDLIKETGFAYDKERDFFYSSLYPWQRRFGYTRLYDVVAPTLSMIIDSEPIRFEYKGYKWMIELWKGQYGMTTGCEVGVYSTKKPINFLSTLSQKERDQELDDEERINRLLELAVPDIGEEEEDKGIRRKISDYIDMDELLDNTTFYYSADNDDLLYMSFVARKNGEIILAHRDRHWWLTAFKLGEFSEPSEITMSVSITLKDNEMLNAFLEGMYKLGYKPGDVKVHNTTVQFLFDKPRSKQPITRNRITDMIAQSRNKAFCELYQELTRGATDMNEKLKLLYENNPELYKQALKLGKSKTLFTGLQD
;
A
#
# COMPACT_ATOMS: atom_id res chain seq x y z
N MET A 1 -4.42 57.18 8.41
CA MET A 1 -3.30 57.30 7.44
C MET A 1 -3.13 55.93 6.80
N ILE A 2 -3.94 55.57 5.81
CA ILE A 2 -3.95 56.02 4.41
C ILE A 2 -2.72 55.51 3.65
N MET A 3 -2.99 54.50 2.81
CA MET A 3 -2.50 54.21 1.44
C MET A 3 -1.06 54.53 1.03
N LEU A 4 -0.46 53.56 0.30
CA LEU A 4 0.00 53.64 -1.11
C LEU A 4 0.73 52.30 -1.42
N TYR A 5 0.23 51.34 -2.21
CA TYR A 5 -0.11 51.30 -3.65
C TYR A 5 1.01 51.80 -4.58
N THR A 6 1.31 50.97 -5.60
CA THR A 6 2.09 51.18 -6.85
C THR A 6 3.60 50.81 -6.86
N TYR A 7 3.92 49.63 -7.42
CA TYR A 7 4.87 49.48 -8.56
C TYR A 7 4.92 48.02 -9.07
N PHE A 8 3.93 47.60 -9.85
CA PHE A 8 4.16 46.60 -10.90
C PHE A 8 3.50 47.17 -12.15
N ASP A 9 4.32 47.91 -12.90
CA ASP A 9 3.90 48.60 -14.10
C ASP A 9 3.73 47.56 -15.22
N GLY A 10 2.53 47.48 -15.80
CA GLY A 10 2.18 46.56 -16.90
C GLY A 10 2.95 46.83 -18.19
N THR A 11 3.82 47.83 -18.21
CA THR A 11 4.75 48.16 -19.29
C THR A 11 5.85 47.12 -19.49
N SER A 12 6.26 46.35 -18.46
CA SER A 12 7.35 45.38 -18.62
C SER A 12 6.93 44.11 -19.38
N PHE A 13 5.68 43.66 -19.23
CA PHE A 13 5.19 42.45 -19.92
C PHE A 13 4.97 42.70 -21.41
N TYR A 14 4.42 43.86 -21.78
CA TYR A 14 4.25 44.25 -23.18
C TYR A 14 5.58 44.54 -23.89
N ALA A 15 6.56 45.12 -23.19
CA ALA A 15 7.90 45.35 -23.73
C ALA A 15 8.64 44.03 -24.03
N VAL A 16 8.48 43.01 -23.18
CA VAL A 16 9.01 41.67 -23.43
C VAL A 16 8.37 41.04 -24.67
N ILE A 17 7.04 41.11 -24.82
CA ILE A 17 6.33 40.57 -26.00
C ILE A 17 6.73 41.28 -27.30
N LEU A 18 6.94 42.60 -27.27
CA LEU A 18 7.39 43.39 -28.43
C LEU A 18 8.85 43.14 -28.83
N SER A 19 9.67 42.59 -27.92
CA SER A 19 11.09 42.27 -28.17
C SER A 19 11.29 40.87 -28.79
N LEU A 20 10.24 40.05 -28.82
CA LEU A 20 10.29 38.69 -29.35
C LEU A 20 10.09 38.71 -30.87
N ASN A 21 10.91 37.93 -31.58
CA ASN A 21 10.68 37.75 -33.01
C ASN A 21 9.45 36.87 -33.26
N LEU A 22 8.91 36.93 -34.48
CA LEU A 22 7.70 36.18 -34.86
C LEU A 22 7.80 34.69 -34.55
N LEU A 23 8.99 34.09 -34.66
CA LEU A 23 9.24 32.67 -34.38
C LEU A 23 9.10 32.35 -32.88
N GLN A 24 9.57 33.23 -32.01
CA GLN A 24 9.46 33.09 -30.55
C GLN A 24 8.01 33.28 -30.08
N ILE A 25 7.27 34.21 -30.68
CA ILE A 25 5.83 34.40 -30.39
C ILE A 25 5.03 33.17 -30.82
N ILE A 26 5.29 32.62 -32.01
CA ILE A 26 4.66 31.37 -32.48
C ILE A 26 5.00 30.21 -31.55
N SER A 27 6.25 30.12 -31.06
CA SER A 27 6.68 29.06 -30.15
C SER A 27 5.96 29.13 -28.80
N LEU A 28 5.78 30.33 -28.23
CA LEU A 28 5.04 30.52 -26.97
C LEU A 28 3.55 30.22 -27.12
N ILE A 29 2.95 30.61 -28.24
CA ILE A 29 1.55 30.28 -28.55
C ILE A 29 1.40 28.76 -28.72
N ALA A 30 2.34 28.10 -29.40
CA ALA A 30 2.34 26.64 -29.56
C ALA A 30 2.47 25.91 -28.21
N ILE A 31 3.36 26.37 -27.32
CA ILE A 31 3.51 25.84 -25.97
C ILE A 31 2.22 26.04 -25.17
N GLY A 32 1.62 27.23 -25.20
CA GLY A 32 0.34 27.52 -24.54
C GLY A 32 -0.80 26.63 -25.04
N ILE A 33 -0.88 26.38 -26.35
CA ILE A 33 -1.87 25.47 -26.95
C ILE A 33 -1.61 24.03 -26.53
N VAL A 34 -0.36 23.55 -26.49
CA VAL A 34 -0.01 22.20 -26.03
C VAL A 34 -0.36 22.00 -24.57
N VAL A 35 -0.12 23.01 -23.72
CA VAL A 35 -0.47 22.97 -22.30
C VAL A 35 -2.00 22.96 -22.13
N LEU A 36 -2.74 23.80 -22.87
CA LEU A 36 -4.21 23.81 -22.86
C LEU A 36 -4.82 22.51 -23.40
N ILE A 37 -4.23 21.91 -24.43
CA ILE A 37 -4.61 20.59 -24.94
C ILE A 37 -4.27 19.51 -23.90
N GLY A 38 -3.15 19.61 -23.20
CA GLY A 38 -2.78 18.74 -22.08
C GLY A 38 -3.80 18.79 -20.94
N PHE A 39 -4.25 19.98 -20.55
CA PHE A 39 -5.31 20.17 -19.55
C PHE A 39 -6.69 19.70 -20.04
N ALA A 40 -7.02 19.90 -21.32
CA ALA A 40 -8.25 19.39 -21.91
C ALA A 40 -8.24 17.86 -22.04
N LEU A 41 -7.08 17.24 -22.28
CA LEU A 41 -6.91 15.78 -22.34
C LEU A 41 -6.80 15.14 -20.95
N ALA A 42 -6.41 15.89 -19.91
CA ALA A 42 -6.39 15.44 -18.52
C ALA A 42 -7.79 15.13 -17.96
N SER A 43 -8.85 15.59 -18.63
CA SER A 43 -10.25 15.41 -18.20
C SER A 43 -11.00 14.30 -18.96
N ILE A 44 -10.35 13.58 -19.88
CA ILE A 44 -10.98 12.51 -20.67
C ILE A 44 -10.00 11.32 -20.77
N ASN A 45 -10.49 10.09 -20.58
CA ASN A 45 -9.79 8.79 -20.57
C ASN A 45 -9.00 8.42 -21.87
N VAL A 46 -8.33 9.36 -22.54
CA VAL A 46 -7.58 9.18 -23.80
C VAL A 46 -6.07 9.27 -23.59
N ILE A 47 -5.60 9.64 -22.39
CA ILE A 47 -4.16 9.73 -22.06
C ILE A 47 -3.41 8.43 -22.38
N GLY A 48 -4.03 7.27 -22.13
CA GLY A 48 -3.43 5.97 -22.47
C GLY A 48 -3.29 5.70 -23.97
N LEU A 49 -4.13 6.31 -24.83
CA LEU A 49 -4.12 6.08 -26.28
C LEU A 49 -3.14 7.00 -27.02
N LEU A 50 -2.96 8.25 -26.54
CA LEU A 50 -2.13 9.26 -27.21
C LEU A 50 -0.71 9.35 -26.67
N MET A 51 -0.44 8.93 -25.43
CA MET A 51 0.91 8.99 -24.84
C MET A 51 1.99 8.22 -25.64
N PRO A 52 1.72 7.01 -26.16
CA PRO A 52 2.72 6.29 -26.96
C PRO A 52 3.05 7.02 -28.28
N ALA A 53 2.05 7.65 -28.90
CA ALA A 53 2.23 8.43 -30.13
C ALA A 53 3.00 9.73 -29.86
N LEU A 54 2.68 10.41 -28.75
CA LEU A 54 3.36 11.63 -28.32
C LEU A 54 4.83 11.36 -27.93
N GLN A 55 5.11 10.26 -27.23
CA GLN A 55 6.48 9.83 -26.90
C GLN A 55 7.29 9.49 -28.16
N LYS A 56 6.68 8.80 -29.14
CA LYS A 56 7.33 8.46 -30.41
C LYS A 56 7.61 9.71 -31.27
N LEU A 57 6.73 10.71 -31.19
CA LEU A 57 6.90 12.01 -31.84
C LEU A 57 8.00 12.83 -31.16
N MET A 58 8.02 12.92 -29.83
CA MET A 58 9.06 13.62 -29.07
C MET A 58 10.45 12.99 -29.27
N ARG A 59 10.54 11.66 -29.37
CA ARG A 59 11.79 10.95 -29.68
C ARG A 59 12.32 11.27 -31.07
N LYS A 60 11.45 11.23 -32.10
CA LYS A 60 11.81 11.61 -33.48
C LYS A 60 12.19 13.07 -33.62
N LEU A 61 11.53 13.97 -32.87
CA LEU A 61 11.90 15.37 -32.81
C LEU A 61 13.28 15.52 -32.17
N GLY A 62 13.53 14.93 -30.99
CA GLY A 62 14.83 14.98 -30.30
C GLY A 62 16.02 14.53 -31.16
N GLU A 63 15.85 13.49 -31.97
CA GLU A 63 16.85 13.00 -32.94
C GLU A 63 17.16 14.00 -34.06
N HIS A 64 16.21 14.86 -34.44
CA HIS A 64 16.34 15.85 -35.53
C HIS A 64 16.88 17.20 -35.07
N ILE A 65 16.68 17.57 -33.80
CA ILE A 65 17.13 18.85 -33.21
C ILE A 65 18.43 18.72 -32.39
N GLY A 66 19.02 17.52 -32.34
CA GLY A 66 20.27 17.29 -31.59
C GLY A 66 20.12 17.48 -30.08
N MET A 67 18.89 17.52 -29.57
CA MET A 67 18.59 17.54 -28.13
C MET A 67 18.45 16.09 -27.66
N THR A 68 19.56 15.37 -27.56
CA THR A 68 19.62 14.26 -26.61
C THR A 68 19.46 14.87 -25.22
N ALA A 69 18.52 14.36 -24.42
CA ALA A 69 18.45 14.69 -23.01
C ALA A 69 19.87 14.62 -22.40
N PRO A 70 20.29 15.61 -21.60
CA PRO A 70 21.66 15.69 -21.12
C PRO A 70 22.04 14.37 -20.45
N GLY A 71 23.18 13.83 -20.92
CA GLY A 71 23.68 12.51 -20.56
C GLY A 71 23.85 12.31 -19.06
N ILE A 72 22.88 11.64 -18.47
CA ILE A 72 23.13 10.79 -17.32
C ILE A 72 23.54 9.45 -17.91
N GLU A 73 24.86 9.22 -17.97
CA GLU A 73 25.40 7.86 -18.02
C GLU A 73 24.77 7.07 -16.87
N PRO A 74 24.11 5.92 -17.10
CA PRO A 74 23.54 5.11 -16.03
C PRO A 74 24.68 4.43 -15.25
N GLN A 75 25.33 5.21 -14.40
CA GLN A 75 26.16 4.74 -13.31
C GLN A 75 25.60 5.25 -11.98
N GLU A 76 24.31 4.97 -11.74
CA GLU A 76 23.79 4.84 -10.39
C GLU A 76 23.55 3.34 -10.18
N VAL A 77 24.17 2.79 -9.14
CA VAL A 77 24.20 1.36 -8.82
C VAL A 77 22.79 0.77 -8.93
N PHE A 78 22.56 -0.13 -9.89
CA PHE A 78 21.35 -0.94 -9.92
C PHE A 78 21.39 -1.87 -8.70
N VAL A 79 20.81 -1.44 -7.58
CA VAL A 79 20.61 -2.26 -6.39
C VAL A 79 19.79 -3.46 -6.82
N SER A 80 20.18 -4.66 -6.34
CA SER A 80 19.44 -5.86 -6.71
C SER A 80 17.99 -5.74 -6.21
N PHE A 81 17.03 -6.14 -7.04
CA PHE A 81 15.61 -6.17 -6.66
C PHE A 81 15.39 -6.89 -5.32
N ASP A 82 16.13 -7.98 -5.11
CA ASP A 82 16.06 -8.76 -3.88
C ASP A 82 16.46 -7.93 -2.65
N ASP A 83 17.37 -6.96 -2.77
CA ASP A 83 17.75 -6.07 -1.66
C ASP A 83 16.72 -4.97 -1.43
N LEU A 84 16.21 -4.38 -2.51
CA LEU A 84 15.15 -3.37 -2.44
C LEU A 84 13.88 -3.90 -1.77
N ILE A 85 13.49 -5.13 -2.10
CA ILE A 85 12.32 -5.78 -1.50
C ILE A 85 12.55 -6.13 -0.03
N LYS A 86 13.76 -6.58 0.36
CA LYS A 86 14.07 -6.83 1.77
C LYS A 86 13.90 -5.59 2.64
N GLU A 87 14.24 -4.41 2.13
CA GLU A 87 14.09 -3.14 2.87
C GLU A 87 12.62 -2.80 3.17
N THR A 88 11.70 -3.25 2.33
CA THR A 88 10.25 -3.13 2.56
C THR A 88 9.72 -4.13 3.60
N GLY A 89 10.52 -5.09 4.05
CA GLY A 89 10.10 -6.16 4.97
C GLY A 89 9.48 -7.37 4.26
N PHE A 90 9.56 -7.41 2.93
CA PHE A 90 9.04 -8.50 2.10
C PHE A 90 10.19 -9.29 1.45
N ALA A 91 9.82 -10.40 0.82
CA ALA A 91 10.63 -11.20 -0.07
C ALA A 91 9.77 -11.61 -1.27
N TYR A 92 10.41 -12.11 -2.33
CA TYR A 92 9.74 -12.52 -3.57
C TYR A 92 10.06 -13.97 -3.90
N ASP A 93 9.02 -14.78 -4.09
CA ASP A 93 9.13 -16.18 -4.52
C ASP A 93 9.11 -16.22 -6.07
N LYS A 94 10.29 -16.40 -6.68
CA LYS A 94 10.47 -16.40 -8.14
C LYS A 94 9.75 -17.57 -8.82
N GLU A 95 9.59 -18.71 -8.14
CA GLU A 95 8.96 -19.89 -8.72
C GLU A 95 7.43 -19.77 -8.70
N ARG A 96 6.89 -19.10 -7.67
CA ARG A 96 5.44 -18.95 -7.47
C ARG A 96 4.89 -17.56 -7.86
N ASP A 97 5.76 -16.64 -8.25
CA ASP A 97 5.46 -15.27 -8.70
C ASP A 97 4.58 -14.47 -7.72
N PHE A 98 4.99 -14.42 -6.44
CA PHE A 98 4.33 -13.57 -5.44
C PHE A 98 5.30 -13.04 -4.39
N PHE A 99 4.92 -11.91 -3.78
CA PHE A 99 5.59 -11.30 -2.65
C PHE A 99 5.03 -11.82 -1.34
N TYR A 100 5.88 -12.03 -0.34
CA TYR A 100 5.48 -12.50 0.98
C TYR A 100 6.31 -11.83 2.07
N SER A 101 5.75 -11.76 3.27
CA SER A 101 6.36 -11.11 4.43
C SER A 101 7.57 -11.90 4.93
N SER A 102 8.63 -11.20 5.31
CA SER A 102 9.72 -11.79 6.08
C SER A 102 9.26 -12.06 7.53
N LEU A 103 10.00 -12.92 8.26
CA LEU A 103 9.68 -13.24 9.66
C LEU A 103 10.06 -12.13 10.66
N TYR A 104 11.10 -11.36 10.34
CA TYR A 104 11.59 -10.26 11.16
C TYR A 104 11.57 -8.92 10.37
N PRO A 105 10.41 -8.51 9.82
CA PRO A 105 10.31 -7.25 9.12
C PRO A 105 10.20 -6.13 10.17
N TRP A 106 10.60 -4.91 9.82
CA TRP A 106 10.56 -3.79 10.76
C TRP A 106 9.13 -3.52 11.27
N GLN A 107 8.11 -3.84 10.46
CA GLN A 107 6.68 -3.77 10.78
C GLN A 107 6.32 -4.52 12.07
N ARG A 108 7.07 -5.59 12.41
CA ARG A 108 6.80 -6.42 13.60
C ARG A 108 6.84 -5.61 14.90
N ARG A 109 7.61 -4.52 14.92
CA ARG A 109 7.79 -3.59 16.06
C ARG A 109 6.59 -2.67 16.30
N PHE A 110 5.70 -2.54 15.32
CA PHE A 110 4.57 -1.60 15.37
C PHE A 110 3.24 -2.26 15.75
N GLY A 111 3.25 -3.56 16.04
CA GLY A 111 2.09 -4.29 16.53
C GLY A 111 0.88 -4.15 15.60
N TYR A 112 -0.30 -4.08 16.19
CA TYR A 112 -1.54 -3.89 15.47
C TYR A 112 -2.61 -3.24 16.34
N THR A 113 -3.48 -2.45 15.70
CA THR A 113 -4.67 -1.84 16.29
C THR A 113 -5.75 -1.69 15.23
N ARG A 114 -7.01 -1.51 15.64
CA ARG A 114 -8.13 -1.29 14.71
C ARG A 114 -7.93 -0.08 13.79
N LEU A 115 -7.10 0.88 14.18
CA LEU A 115 -6.76 2.02 13.35
C LEU A 115 -6.17 1.60 12.00
N TYR A 116 -5.40 0.51 11.92
CA TYR A 116 -4.85 0.00 10.65
C TYR A 116 -5.95 -0.33 9.64
N ASP A 117 -7.01 -1.03 10.08
CA ASP A 117 -8.18 -1.33 9.24
C ASP A 117 -8.84 -0.04 8.73
N VAL A 118 -8.94 0.95 9.61
CA VAL A 118 -9.64 2.21 9.34
C VAL A 118 -8.88 3.10 8.38
N VAL A 119 -7.55 3.06 8.39
CA VAL A 119 -6.73 3.87 7.47
C VAL A 119 -6.44 3.15 6.15
N ALA A 120 -6.62 1.83 6.06
CA ALA A 120 -6.35 1.06 4.85
C ALA A 120 -6.97 1.69 3.57
N PRO A 121 -8.23 2.15 3.55
CA PRO A 121 -8.83 2.72 2.34
C PRO A 121 -8.17 4.02 1.87
N THR A 122 -7.68 4.86 2.79
CA THR A 122 -6.99 6.12 2.43
C THR A 122 -5.64 5.86 1.75
N LEU A 123 -5.15 4.63 1.88
CA LEU A 123 -3.90 4.13 1.32
C LEU A 123 -4.13 3.29 0.06
N SER A 124 -5.34 3.33 -0.50
CA SER A 124 -5.75 2.51 -1.66
C SER A 124 -5.75 1.01 -1.39
N MET A 125 -5.84 0.63 -0.12
CA MET A 125 -6.04 -0.75 0.29
C MET A 125 -7.53 -0.97 0.51
N ILE A 126 -8.18 -1.55 -0.50
CA ILE A 126 -9.59 -1.89 -0.47
C ILE A 126 -9.67 -3.38 -0.17
N ILE A 127 -9.82 -3.69 1.11
CA ILE A 127 -9.68 -5.04 1.67
C ILE A 127 -10.81 -5.37 2.64
N ASP A 128 -11.25 -6.64 2.64
CA ASP A 128 -12.11 -7.15 3.69
C ASP A 128 -11.24 -7.59 4.87
N SER A 129 -11.56 -7.11 6.08
CA SER A 129 -10.91 -7.50 7.32
C SER A 129 -11.79 -8.40 8.20
N GLU A 130 -11.19 -9.32 8.95
CA GLU A 130 -11.89 -10.28 9.81
C GLU A 130 -11.13 -10.49 11.13
N PRO A 131 -11.27 -9.55 12.08
CA PRO A 131 -10.68 -9.64 13.42
C PRO A 131 -11.30 -10.74 14.29
N ILE A 132 -10.61 -11.87 14.49
CA ILE A 132 -11.03 -12.93 15.41
C ILE A 132 -10.38 -12.73 16.78
N ARG A 133 -11.16 -12.24 17.75
CA ARG A 133 -10.70 -11.93 19.12
C ARG A 133 -11.05 -13.05 20.09
N PHE A 134 -10.11 -13.39 20.96
CA PHE A 134 -10.28 -14.39 22.01
C PHE A 134 -9.31 -14.13 23.18
N GLU A 135 -9.54 -14.79 24.30
CA GLU A 135 -8.65 -14.70 25.48
C GLU A 135 -7.97 -16.04 25.71
N TYR A 136 -6.67 -16.02 25.98
CA TYR A 136 -5.89 -17.23 26.21
C TYR A 136 -4.72 -16.94 27.15
N LYS A 137 -4.61 -17.75 28.22
CA LYS A 137 -3.60 -17.62 29.28
C LYS A 137 -3.47 -16.19 29.85
N GLY A 138 -4.62 -15.53 30.06
CA GLY A 138 -4.69 -14.19 30.67
C GLY A 138 -4.35 -13.02 29.74
N TYR A 139 -4.11 -13.27 28.45
CA TYR A 139 -3.88 -12.24 27.44
C TYR A 139 -5.05 -12.18 26.46
N LYS A 140 -5.30 -11.00 25.91
CA LYS A 140 -6.20 -10.83 24.76
C LYS A 140 -5.41 -11.15 23.50
N TRP A 141 -5.98 -11.98 22.65
CA TRP A 141 -5.42 -12.40 21.37
C TRP A 141 -6.33 -11.97 20.22
N MET A 142 -5.70 -11.74 19.09
CA MET A 142 -6.36 -11.45 17.82
C MET A 142 -5.66 -12.23 16.72
N ILE A 143 -6.44 -12.97 15.93
CA ILE A 143 -6.02 -13.43 14.62
C ILE A 143 -6.81 -12.62 13.60
N GLU A 144 -6.10 -11.84 12.78
CA GLU A 144 -6.66 -10.94 11.77
C GLU A 144 -6.47 -11.54 10.38
N LEU A 145 -7.54 -11.57 9.59
CA LEU A 145 -7.48 -11.98 8.19
C LEU A 145 -7.78 -10.78 7.31
N TRP A 146 -6.93 -10.52 6.33
CA TRP A 146 -7.20 -9.54 5.29
C TRP A 146 -7.22 -10.20 3.91
N LYS A 147 -8.14 -9.77 3.04
CA LYS A 147 -8.14 -10.13 1.60
C LYS A 147 -8.62 -8.98 0.73
N GLY A 148 -8.03 -8.80 -0.45
CA GLY A 148 -8.51 -7.81 -1.43
C GLY A 148 -7.41 -7.17 -2.25
N GLN A 149 -7.54 -5.87 -2.50
CA GLN A 149 -6.62 -5.08 -3.31
C GLN A 149 -5.80 -4.13 -2.42
N TYR A 150 -4.49 -4.17 -2.61
CA TYR A 150 -3.46 -3.43 -1.89
C TYR A 150 -2.69 -2.57 -2.92
N GLY A 151 -3.30 -1.46 -3.33
CA GLY A 151 -2.75 -0.63 -4.41
C GLY A 151 -2.61 -1.42 -5.72
N MET A 152 -1.37 -1.64 -6.17
CA MET A 152 -1.06 -2.41 -7.38
C MET A 152 -1.01 -3.92 -7.17
N THR A 153 -1.23 -4.41 -5.96
CA THR A 153 -1.18 -5.84 -5.66
C THR A 153 -2.53 -6.36 -5.18
N THR A 154 -2.84 -7.62 -5.46
CA THR A 154 -3.96 -8.33 -4.81
C THR A 154 -3.38 -9.42 -3.92
N GLY A 155 -4.01 -9.69 -2.78
CA GLY A 155 -3.42 -10.62 -1.83
C GLY A 155 -4.29 -10.99 -0.64
N CYS A 156 -3.68 -11.77 0.25
CA CYS A 156 -4.27 -12.15 1.52
C CYS A 156 -3.23 -12.15 2.64
N GLU A 157 -3.70 -11.96 3.87
CA GLU A 157 -2.87 -11.95 5.08
C GLU A 157 -3.53 -12.71 6.23
N VAL A 158 -2.70 -13.33 7.07
CA VAL A 158 -3.07 -13.87 8.39
C VAL A 158 -2.10 -13.32 9.42
N GLY A 159 -2.55 -12.40 10.25
CA GLY A 159 -1.78 -11.82 11.35
C GLY A 159 -2.19 -12.39 12.71
N VAL A 160 -1.23 -12.61 13.61
CA VAL A 160 -1.39 -13.16 14.96
C VAL A 160 -0.80 -12.17 15.95
N TYR A 161 -1.65 -11.71 16.85
CA TYR A 161 -1.33 -10.63 17.77
C TYR A 161 -1.86 -10.92 19.17
N SER A 162 -1.21 -10.36 20.18
CA SER A 162 -1.62 -10.49 21.57
C SER A 162 -1.24 -9.27 22.40
N THR A 163 -1.88 -9.07 23.54
CA THR A 163 -1.46 -8.05 24.52
C THR A 163 -0.22 -8.48 25.33
N LYS A 164 0.35 -9.66 25.06
CA LYS A 164 1.59 -10.14 25.67
C LYS A 164 2.79 -9.49 24.97
N LYS A 165 3.65 -8.82 25.74
CA LYS A 165 4.90 -8.23 25.22
C LYS A 165 5.82 -9.33 24.67
N PRO A 166 6.36 -9.20 23.44
CA PRO A 166 7.12 -10.27 22.77
C PRO A 166 8.61 -10.20 23.16
N ILE A 167 8.93 -10.69 24.36
CA ILE A 167 10.27 -10.60 24.96
C ILE A 167 11.34 -11.27 24.08
N ASN A 168 11.05 -12.43 23.48
CA ASN A 168 12.06 -13.17 22.71
C ASN A 168 12.34 -12.53 21.35
N PHE A 169 11.35 -11.89 20.72
CA PHE A 169 11.58 -11.07 19.54
C PHE A 169 12.37 -9.81 19.90
N LEU A 170 11.95 -9.06 20.92
CA LEU A 170 12.60 -7.81 21.30
C LEU A 170 14.07 -8.01 21.73
N SER A 171 14.42 -9.19 22.24
CA SER A 171 15.82 -9.53 22.57
C SER A 171 16.71 -9.76 21.33
N THR A 172 16.13 -10.00 20.15
CA THR A 172 16.88 -10.12 18.88
C THR A 172 17.26 -8.78 18.26
N LEU A 173 16.63 -7.69 18.69
CA LEU A 173 16.88 -6.35 18.17
C LEU A 173 18.27 -5.84 18.59
N SER A 174 18.89 -4.98 17.79
CA SER A 174 20.06 -4.21 18.20
C SER A 174 19.69 -3.16 19.26
N GLN A 175 20.69 -2.61 19.96
CA GLN A 175 20.43 -1.54 20.93
C GLN A 175 19.79 -0.32 20.25
N LYS A 176 20.28 0.07 19.08
CA LYS A 176 19.72 1.18 18.27
C LYS A 176 18.25 0.96 17.94
N GLU A 177 17.85 -0.27 17.63
CA GLU A 177 16.45 -0.60 17.33
C GLU A 177 15.59 -0.59 18.60
N ARG A 178 16.11 -1.08 19.73
CA ARG A 178 15.40 -1.01 21.02
C ARG A 178 15.17 0.43 21.48
N ASP A 179 16.14 1.30 21.29
CA ASP A 179 16.04 2.72 21.66
C ASP A 179 15.00 3.47 20.80
N GLN A 180 14.57 2.87 19.69
CA GLN A 180 13.53 3.38 18.80
C GLN A 180 12.17 2.68 19.04
N GLU A 181 12.03 1.84 20.08
CA GLU A 181 10.73 1.27 20.43
C GLU A 181 9.81 2.38 20.94
N LEU A 182 8.77 2.63 20.17
CA LEU A 182 7.73 3.60 20.49
C LEU A 182 6.76 3.00 21.53
N ASP A 183 6.25 3.84 22.42
CA ASP A 183 5.12 3.46 23.27
C ASP A 183 3.79 3.45 22.47
N ASP A 184 2.71 3.02 23.11
CA ASP A 184 1.43 2.84 22.43
C ASP A 184 0.86 4.18 21.90
N GLU A 185 1.07 5.30 22.60
CA GLU A 185 0.62 6.63 22.19
C GLU A 185 1.41 7.14 20.98
N GLU A 186 2.73 6.98 21.01
CA GLU A 186 3.60 7.39 19.92
C GLU A 186 3.36 6.54 18.65
N ARG A 187 3.13 5.23 18.78
CA ARG A 187 2.72 4.38 17.65
C ARG A 187 1.40 4.83 17.03
N ILE A 188 0.42 5.17 17.85
CA ILE A 188 -0.89 5.68 17.38
C ILE A 188 -0.70 7.00 16.63
N ASN A 189 0.06 7.94 17.19
CA ASN A 189 0.32 9.23 16.55
C ASN A 189 0.98 9.06 15.18
N ARG A 190 1.95 8.15 15.03
CA ARG A 190 2.55 7.85 13.72
C ARG A 190 1.56 7.25 12.74
N LEU A 191 0.67 6.36 13.20
CA LEU A 191 -0.39 5.82 12.33
C LEU A 191 -1.37 6.88 11.84
N LEU A 192 -1.62 7.91 12.63
CA LEU A 192 -2.48 9.02 12.24
C LEU A 192 -1.80 9.96 11.24
N GLU A 193 -0.53 10.27 11.45
CA GLU A 193 0.28 11.01 10.46
C GLU A 193 0.32 10.29 9.12
N LEU A 194 0.51 8.97 9.15
CA LEU A 194 0.59 8.08 7.99
C LEU A 194 -0.68 8.00 7.15
N ALA A 195 -1.80 8.44 7.70
CA ALA A 195 -3.10 8.26 7.11
C ALA A 195 -3.69 9.61 6.62
N VAL A 196 -2.97 10.71 6.85
CA VAL A 196 -3.15 11.96 6.11
C VAL A 196 -2.88 11.67 4.63
N PRO A 197 -3.81 12.00 3.72
CA PRO A 197 -3.60 11.84 2.29
C PRO A 197 -2.34 12.59 1.85
N ASP A 198 -1.59 12.00 0.93
CA ASP A 198 -0.49 12.68 0.23
C ASP A 198 -1.12 13.73 -0.71
N ILE A 199 -1.44 14.89 -0.15
CA ILE A 199 -1.90 16.05 -0.91
C ILE A 199 -0.67 16.64 -1.57
N GLY A 200 -0.64 16.60 -2.90
CA GLY A 200 0.49 17.14 -3.67
C GLY A 200 0.82 18.59 -3.30
N GLU A 201 2.08 18.96 -3.51
CA GLU A 201 2.70 20.24 -3.10
C GLU A 201 1.86 21.50 -3.42
N GLU A 202 0.95 21.46 -4.40
CA GLU A 202 0.05 22.57 -4.75
C GLU A 202 -1.00 22.95 -3.66
N GLU A 203 -1.38 22.04 -2.75
CA GLU A 203 -2.31 22.36 -1.64
C GLU A 203 -1.60 22.85 -0.37
N GLU A 204 -0.30 22.55 -0.20
CA GLU A 204 0.51 23.08 0.91
C GLU A 204 0.63 24.61 0.84
N ASP A 205 0.71 25.17 -0.36
CA ASP A 205 0.84 26.60 -0.61
C ASP A 205 -0.43 27.42 -0.25
N LYS A 206 -1.55 26.73 0.02
CA LYS A 206 -2.82 27.33 0.47
C LYS A 206 -3.06 27.20 1.98
N GLY A 207 -2.15 26.57 2.73
CA GLY A 207 -2.23 26.45 4.18
C GLY A 207 -3.35 25.55 4.72
N ILE A 208 -4.00 24.73 3.87
CA ILE A 208 -5.06 23.82 4.28
C ILE A 208 -4.49 22.39 4.37
N ARG A 209 -3.86 22.06 5.50
CA ARG A 209 -3.45 20.68 5.78
C ARG A 209 -4.62 19.93 6.42
N ARG A 210 -5.45 19.26 5.61
CA ARG A 210 -6.55 18.44 6.15
C ARG A 210 -5.98 17.20 6.82
N LYS A 211 -6.23 17.03 8.12
CA LYS A 211 -5.80 15.87 8.90
C LYS A 211 -6.85 14.78 8.81
N ILE A 212 -6.47 13.52 9.06
CA ILE A 212 -7.45 12.45 9.11
C ILE A 212 -8.47 12.62 10.25
N SER A 213 -8.06 13.31 11.32
CA SER A 213 -8.93 13.72 12.42
C SER A 213 -10.07 14.64 11.97
N ASP A 214 -9.97 15.25 10.78
CA ASP A 214 -11.03 16.08 10.22
C ASP A 214 -12.16 15.24 9.60
N TYR A 215 -11.92 13.94 9.39
CA TYR A 215 -12.82 13.00 8.71
C TYR A 215 -13.26 11.83 9.60
N ILE A 216 -12.60 11.63 10.75
CA ILE A 216 -12.83 10.50 11.66
C ILE A 216 -12.89 11.07 13.08
N ASP A 217 -13.95 10.72 13.82
CA ASP A 217 -14.01 10.99 15.25
C ASP A 217 -12.93 10.17 15.96
N MET A 218 -11.86 10.85 16.35
CA MET A 218 -10.68 10.24 16.93
C MET A 218 -10.91 9.73 18.34
N ASP A 219 -11.81 10.37 19.09
CA ASP A 219 -12.09 10.00 20.48
C ASP A 219 -12.93 8.71 20.50
N GLU A 220 -13.91 8.57 19.60
CA GLU A 220 -14.66 7.31 19.41
C GLU A 220 -13.73 6.15 18.97
N LEU A 221 -12.72 6.46 18.17
CA LEU A 221 -11.78 5.48 17.64
C LEU A 221 -10.77 5.00 18.70
N LEU A 222 -10.28 5.91 19.55
CA LEU A 222 -9.19 5.70 20.51
C LEU A 222 -9.67 5.21 21.88
N ASP A 223 -10.83 5.65 22.38
CA ASP A 223 -11.30 5.33 23.73
C ASP A 223 -11.61 3.83 23.94
N ASN A 224 -11.66 3.04 22.88
CA ASN A 224 -11.92 1.59 22.93
C ASN A 224 -10.96 0.73 22.11
N THR A 225 -9.86 1.26 21.59
CA THR A 225 -8.91 0.44 20.81
C THR A 225 -7.92 -0.29 21.71
N THR A 226 -7.97 -1.62 21.68
CA THR A 226 -6.89 -2.44 22.25
C THR A 226 -5.71 -2.47 21.29
N PHE A 227 -4.54 -2.08 21.78
CA PHE A 227 -3.27 -2.29 21.07
C PHE A 227 -2.78 -3.72 21.29
N TYR A 228 -2.30 -4.36 20.23
CA TYR A 228 -1.75 -5.70 20.26
C TYR A 228 -0.31 -5.70 19.75
N TYR A 229 0.56 -6.47 20.41
CA TYR A 229 1.88 -6.81 19.89
C TYR A 229 1.78 -7.94 18.88
N SER A 230 2.70 -7.97 17.91
CA SER A 230 2.93 -9.15 17.09
C SER A 230 3.29 -10.36 17.97
N ALA A 231 2.86 -11.56 17.56
CA ALA A 231 3.18 -12.78 18.31
C ALA A 231 4.71 -12.95 18.49
N ASP A 232 5.12 -13.39 19.67
CA ASP A 232 6.51 -13.67 19.99
C ASP A 232 7.03 -14.91 19.22
N ASN A 233 8.34 -15.14 19.20
CA ASN A 233 8.96 -16.28 18.50
C ASN A 233 8.46 -17.65 18.99
N ASP A 234 8.10 -17.76 20.27
CA ASP A 234 7.53 -18.98 20.86
C ASP A 234 6.02 -19.09 20.65
N ASP A 235 5.41 -18.01 20.16
CA ASP A 235 3.96 -17.87 19.95
C ASP A 235 3.59 -17.90 18.46
N LEU A 236 4.56 -18.09 17.54
CA LEU A 236 4.30 -18.27 16.10
C LEU A 236 3.45 -19.53 15.85
N LEU A 237 2.47 -19.40 14.96
CA LEU A 237 1.54 -20.46 14.59
C LEU A 237 1.87 -21.02 13.21
N TYR A 238 1.63 -22.31 13.00
CA TYR A 238 1.63 -22.88 11.65
C TYR A 238 0.35 -22.47 10.96
N MET A 239 0.47 -21.72 9.87
CA MET A 239 -0.64 -21.16 9.12
C MET A 239 -0.49 -21.48 7.64
N SER A 240 -1.61 -21.59 6.95
CA SER A 240 -1.64 -21.62 5.50
C SER A 240 -2.93 -21.05 4.96
N PHE A 241 -2.87 -20.51 3.76
CA PHE A 241 -4.07 -20.17 3.01
C PHE A 241 -3.93 -20.45 1.53
N VAL A 242 -5.08 -20.57 0.88
CA VAL A 242 -5.22 -20.58 -0.59
C VAL A 242 -6.19 -19.46 -0.96
N ALA A 243 -5.72 -18.48 -1.72
CA ALA A 243 -6.53 -17.41 -2.24
C ALA A 243 -7.02 -17.75 -3.64
N ARG A 244 -8.31 -17.57 -3.87
CA ARG A 244 -8.95 -17.80 -5.17
C ARG A 244 -9.66 -16.56 -5.65
N LYS A 245 -9.40 -16.17 -6.90
CA LYS A 245 -10.16 -15.13 -7.60
C LYS A 245 -11.17 -15.80 -8.51
N ASN A 246 -12.46 -15.54 -8.31
CA ASN A 246 -13.53 -16.14 -9.11
C ASN A 246 -13.42 -17.68 -9.21
N GLY A 247 -12.94 -18.33 -8.15
CA GLY A 247 -12.75 -19.79 -8.05
C GLY A 247 -11.36 -20.32 -8.45
N GLU A 248 -10.59 -19.55 -9.22
CA GLU A 248 -9.25 -19.93 -9.67
C GLU A 248 -8.19 -19.57 -8.64
N ILE A 249 -7.23 -20.48 -8.39
CA ILE A 249 -6.15 -20.22 -7.43
C ILE A 249 -5.23 -19.14 -7.99
N ILE A 250 -5.06 -18.06 -7.24
CA ILE A 250 -4.11 -16.99 -7.58
C ILE A 250 -2.87 -17.03 -6.70
N LEU A 251 -3.01 -17.48 -5.44
CA LEU A 251 -1.94 -17.50 -4.44
C LEU A 251 -2.16 -18.67 -3.48
N ALA A 252 -1.07 -19.28 -3.02
CA ALA A 252 -1.08 -20.24 -1.93
C ALA A 252 0.19 -20.10 -1.11
N HIS A 253 0.06 -19.98 0.22
CA HIS A 253 1.21 -19.83 1.09
C HIS A 253 1.00 -20.58 2.41
N ARG A 254 2.10 -21.07 2.98
CA ARG A 254 2.13 -21.85 4.23
C ARG A 254 3.48 -21.61 4.90
N ASP A 255 3.45 -21.25 6.17
CA ASP A 255 4.64 -21.17 7.01
C ASP A 255 4.28 -21.16 8.50
N ARG A 256 5.30 -21.24 9.38
CA ARG A 256 5.19 -20.90 10.79
C ARG A 256 5.51 -19.42 10.98
N HIS A 257 4.49 -18.61 11.22
CA HIS A 257 4.63 -17.16 11.16
C HIS A 257 3.74 -16.44 12.19
N TRP A 258 4.00 -15.15 12.39
CA TRP A 258 3.09 -14.24 13.11
C TRP A 258 2.26 -13.40 12.12
N TRP A 259 2.77 -13.17 10.91
CA TRP A 259 2.13 -12.42 9.84
C TRP A 259 2.36 -13.07 8.48
N LEU A 260 1.55 -14.04 8.11
CA LEU A 260 1.70 -14.80 6.86
C LEU A 260 0.99 -14.04 5.73
N THR A 261 1.71 -13.64 4.69
CA THR A 261 1.15 -12.85 3.59
C THR A 261 1.52 -13.40 2.22
N ALA A 262 0.71 -13.11 1.22
CA ALA A 262 1.06 -13.33 -0.18
C ALA A 262 0.37 -12.28 -1.05
N PHE A 263 1.14 -11.65 -1.95
CA PHE A 263 0.67 -10.60 -2.84
C PHE A 263 1.12 -10.83 -4.28
N LYS A 264 0.17 -10.74 -5.21
CA LYS A 264 0.43 -10.77 -6.64
C LYS A 264 0.44 -9.35 -7.19
N LEU A 265 1.56 -8.92 -7.75
CA LEU A 265 1.73 -7.59 -8.33
C LEU A 265 1.15 -7.51 -9.74
N GLY A 266 0.47 -6.40 -10.03
CA GLY A 266 -0.11 -6.13 -11.35
C GLY A 266 -1.41 -6.89 -11.62
N GLU A 267 -1.94 -7.60 -10.63
CA GLU A 267 -3.23 -8.28 -10.71
C GLU A 267 -4.27 -7.46 -9.95
N PHE A 268 -5.35 -7.06 -10.64
CA PHE A 268 -6.46 -6.32 -10.05
C PHE A 268 -7.57 -7.28 -9.62
N SER A 269 -8.10 -7.12 -8.40
CA SER A 269 -9.29 -7.82 -7.94
C SER A 269 -10.20 -6.90 -7.13
N GLU A 270 -11.50 -7.16 -7.18
CA GLU A 270 -12.43 -6.67 -6.15
C GLU A 270 -12.39 -7.61 -4.92
N PRO A 271 -12.54 -7.11 -3.68
CA PRO A 271 -12.53 -7.96 -2.48
C PRO A 271 -13.52 -9.12 -2.54
N SER A 272 -14.69 -8.89 -3.15
CA SER A 272 -15.74 -9.88 -3.34
C SER A 272 -15.41 -10.98 -4.34
N GLU A 273 -14.42 -10.77 -5.22
CA GLU A 273 -13.95 -11.79 -6.15
C GLU A 273 -12.97 -12.76 -5.47
N ILE A 274 -12.38 -12.33 -4.34
CA ILE A 274 -11.39 -13.12 -3.60
C ILE A 274 -12.05 -13.92 -2.49
N THR A 275 -11.78 -15.22 -2.49
CA THR A 275 -12.06 -16.12 -1.36
C THR A 275 -10.76 -16.69 -0.82
N MET A 276 -10.70 -16.90 0.50
CA MET A 276 -9.51 -17.36 1.19
C MET A 276 -9.82 -18.62 2.00
N SER A 277 -9.28 -19.76 1.60
CA SER A 277 -9.36 -21.00 2.39
C SER A 277 -8.22 -20.99 3.41
N VAL A 278 -8.54 -20.93 4.70
CA VAL A 278 -7.58 -20.73 5.79
C VAL A 278 -7.40 -22.01 6.60
N SER A 279 -6.17 -22.30 7.03
CA SER A 279 -5.85 -23.35 8.00
C SER A 279 -4.85 -22.83 9.03
N ILE A 280 -5.15 -22.99 10.31
CA ILE A 280 -4.33 -22.49 11.42
C ILE A 280 -4.17 -23.59 12.46
N THR A 281 -2.94 -23.90 12.86
CA THR A 281 -2.64 -24.83 13.95
C THR A 281 -2.40 -24.06 15.25
N LEU A 282 -3.31 -24.20 16.21
CA LEU A 282 -3.25 -23.55 17.52
C LEU A 282 -2.31 -24.32 18.46
N LYS A 283 -1.83 -23.63 19.50
CA LYS A 283 -0.78 -24.12 20.41
C LYS A 283 -1.21 -25.35 21.21
N ASP A 284 -2.43 -25.32 21.71
CA ASP A 284 -3.03 -26.38 22.53
C ASP A 284 -4.57 -26.33 22.41
N ASN A 285 -5.25 -27.29 23.04
CA ASN A 285 -6.71 -27.36 23.04
C ASN A 285 -7.37 -26.17 23.75
N GLU A 286 -6.68 -25.54 24.72
CA GLU A 286 -7.19 -24.35 25.41
C GLU A 286 -7.27 -23.17 24.44
N MET A 287 -6.19 -22.89 23.68
CA MET A 287 -6.18 -21.85 22.66
C MET A 287 -7.15 -22.15 21.51
N LEU A 288 -7.27 -23.42 21.10
CA LEU A 288 -8.24 -23.87 20.11
C LEU A 288 -9.67 -23.50 20.52
N ASN A 289 -10.07 -23.89 21.74
CA ASN A 289 -11.42 -23.64 22.22
C ASN A 289 -11.71 -22.13 22.32
N ALA A 290 -10.76 -21.35 22.85
CA ALA A 290 -10.88 -19.91 22.92
C ALA A 290 -11.02 -19.27 21.53
N PHE A 291 -10.23 -19.72 20.55
CA PHE A 291 -10.32 -19.24 19.17
C PHE A 291 -11.68 -19.56 18.54
N LEU A 292 -12.18 -20.79 18.71
CA LEU A 292 -13.51 -21.19 18.23
C LEU A 292 -14.63 -20.37 18.87
N GLU A 293 -14.55 -20.09 20.17
CA GLU A 293 -15.48 -19.18 20.85
C GLU A 293 -15.45 -17.77 20.23
N GLY A 294 -14.26 -17.25 19.92
CA GLY A 294 -14.08 -15.99 19.21
C GLY A 294 -14.76 -15.99 17.82
N MET A 295 -14.57 -17.07 17.06
CA MET A 295 -15.24 -17.24 15.76
C MET A 295 -16.77 -17.29 15.92
N TYR A 296 -17.30 -18.03 16.90
CA TYR A 296 -18.75 -18.12 17.12
C TYR A 296 -19.36 -16.80 17.58
N LYS A 297 -18.64 -16.00 18.38
CA LYS A 297 -19.05 -14.63 18.75
C LYS A 297 -19.13 -13.71 17.54
N LEU A 298 -18.27 -13.89 16.53
CA LEU A 298 -18.36 -13.17 15.24
C LEU A 298 -19.53 -13.63 14.37
N GLY A 299 -20.14 -14.78 14.65
CA GLY A 299 -21.24 -15.34 13.87
C GLY A 299 -20.86 -16.52 12.98
N TYR A 300 -19.67 -17.10 13.15
CA TYR A 300 -19.37 -18.41 12.58
C TYR A 300 -20.27 -19.49 13.21
N LYS A 301 -20.63 -20.51 12.43
CA LYS A 301 -21.40 -21.67 12.88
C LYS A 301 -20.50 -22.90 12.90
N PRO A 302 -20.83 -23.94 13.69
CA PRO A 302 -20.06 -25.18 13.71
C PRO A 302 -19.86 -25.83 12.34
N GLY A 303 -20.80 -25.68 11.40
CA GLY A 303 -20.68 -26.20 10.03
C GLY A 303 -19.73 -25.42 9.11
N ASP A 304 -19.33 -24.20 9.50
CA ASP A 304 -18.42 -23.35 8.72
C ASP A 304 -16.96 -23.67 8.99
N VAL A 305 -16.69 -24.46 10.03
CA VAL A 305 -15.36 -24.69 10.59
C VAL A 305 -15.11 -26.19 10.70
N LYS A 306 -13.96 -26.63 10.21
CA LYS A 306 -13.48 -28.00 10.37
C LYS A 306 -12.32 -28.02 11.35
N VAL A 307 -12.34 -28.96 12.29
CA VAL A 307 -11.33 -29.07 13.33
C VAL A 307 -10.69 -30.46 13.27
N HIS A 308 -9.36 -30.50 13.20
CA HIS A 308 -8.56 -31.71 13.26
C HIS A 308 -7.41 -31.50 14.23
N ASN A 309 -7.42 -32.20 15.38
CA ASN A 309 -6.54 -31.93 16.52
C ASN A 309 -6.64 -30.45 16.94
N THR A 310 -5.51 -29.72 17.00
CA THR A 310 -5.49 -28.27 17.24
C THR A 310 -5.53 -27.43 15.97
N THR A 311 -5.80 -28.04 14.81
CA THR A 311 -5.88 -27.32 13.52
C THR A 311 -7.32 -26.97 13.17
N VAL A 312 -7.55 -25.70 12.85
CA VAL A 312 -8.83 -25.16 12.41
C VAL A 312 -8.76 -24.80 10.94
N GLN A 313 -9.76 -25.19 10.17
CA GLN A 313 -9.91 -24.88 8.75
C GLN A 313 -11.27 -24.26 8.47
N PHE A 314 -11.30 -23.19 7.69
CA PHE A 314 -12.53 -22.47 7.33
C PHE A 314 -12.35 -21.65 6.06
N LEU A 315 -13.46 -21.22 5.48
CA LEU A 315 -13.49 -20.35 4.30
C LEU A 315 -13.82 -18.92 4.73
N PHE A 316 -12.93 -17.99 4.39
CA PHE A 316 -13.20 -16.56 4.46
C PHE A 316 -13.60 -16.05 3.07
N ASP A 317 -14.91 -15.93 2.86
CA ASP A 317 -15.53 -15.40 1.63
C ASP A 317 -16.12 -14.01 1.88
N LYS A 318 -17.12 -13.92 2.77
CA LYS A 318 -17.71 -12.66 3.21
C LYS A 318 -17.33 -12.37 4.66
N PRO A 319 -16.92 -11.14 4.99
CA PRO A 319 -16.64 -10.79 6.37
C PRO A 319 -17.90 -10.87 7.22
N ARG A 320 -17.73 -11.40 8.43
CA ARG A 320 -18.77 -11.44 9.47
C ARG A 320 -18.58 -10.30 10.45
N SER A 321 -17.35 -9.78 10.55
CA SER A 321 -17.03 -8.56 11.25
C SER A 321 -17.52 -7.31 10.51
N LYS A 322 -17.81 -6.25 11.26
CA LYS A 322 -18.11 -4.93 10.68
C LYS A 322 -16.86 -4.39 9.99
N GLN A 323 -16.99 -4.02 8.72
CA GLN A 323 -15.89 -3.39 7.98
C GLN A 323 -15.64 -1.95 8.48
N PRO A 324 -14.40 -1.44 8.37
CA PRO A 324 -14.05 -0.09 8.83
C PRO A 324 -14.95 0.99 8.22
N ILE A 325 -15.32 2.00 9.00
CA ILE A 325 -16.28 3.06 8.62
C ILE A 325 -15.83 3.89 7.41
N THR A 326 -14.53 3.92 7.16
CA THR A 326 -13.87 4.58 6.02
C THR A 326 -14.05 3.82 4.71
N ARG A 327 -14.50 2.56 4.75
CA ARG A 327 -14.97 1.84 3.56
C ARG A 327 -16.30 2.44 3.13
N ASN A 328 -16.25 3.28 2.11
CA ASN A 328 -17.42 3.91 1.51
C ASN A 328 -17.47 3.54 0.03
N ARG A 329 -18.63 3.10 -0.45
CA ARG A 329 -18.82 2.64 -1.83
C ARG A 329 -18.27 3.61 -2.87
N ILE A 330 -18.43 4.92 -2.68
CA ILE A 330 -17.94 5.93 -3.64
C ILE A 330 -16.42 6.02 -3.61
N THR A 331 -15.82 6.16 -2.43
CA THR A 331 -14.36 6.27 -2.29
C THR A 331 -13.66 4.98 -2.70
N ASP A 332 -14.25 3.82 -2.36
CA ASP A 332 -13.79 2.50 -2.76
C ASP A 332 -13.81 2.37 -4.29
N MET A 333 -14.90 2.79 -4.96
CA MET A 333 -14.97 2.77 -6.43
C MET A 333 -13.88 3.65 -7.08
N ILE A 334 -13.60 4.83 -6.52
CA ILE A 334 -12.55 5.72 -7.03
C ILE A 334 -11.17 5.07 -6.85
N ALA A 335 -10.87 4.57 -5.64
CA ALA A 335 -9.62 3.91 -5.32
C ALA A 335 -9.40 2.66 -6.20
N GLN A 336 -10.42 1.81 -6.34
CA GLN A 336 -10.37 0.61 -7.17
C GLN A 336 -10.23 0.93 -8.66
N SER A 337 -10.88 1.99 -9.16
CA SER A 337 -10.70 2.44 -10.55
C SER A 337 -9.24 2.83 -10.82
N ARG A 338 -8.60 3.52 -9.87
CA ARG A 338 -7.18 3.85 -9.96
C ARG A 338 -6.28 2.61 -9.86
N ASN A 339 -6.53 1.74 -8.88
CA ASN A 339 -5.79 0.50 -8.71
C ASN A 339 -5.84 -0.36 -9.97
N LYS A 340 -7.03 -0.47 -10.58
CA LYS A 340 -7.25 -1.17 -11.85
C LYS A 340 -6.43 -0.56 -12.97
N ALA A 341 -6.50 0.76 -13.15
CA ALA A 341 -5.72 1.45 -14.19
C ALA A 341 -4.20 1.24 -14.03
N PHE A 342 -3.69 1.24 -12.80
CA PHE A 342 -2.28 0.94 -12.54
C PHE A 342 -1.92 -0.52 -12.83
N CYS A 343 -2.79 -1.47 -12.49
CA CYS A 343 -2.57 -2.89 -12.83
C CYS A 343 -2.57 -3.10 -14.35
N GLU A 344 -3.53 -2.52 -15.08
CA GLU A 344 -3.61 -2.61 -16.54
C GLU A 344 -2.38 -2.00 -17.21
N LEU A 345 -1.93 -0.82 -16.74
CA LEU A 345 -0.73 -0.17 -17.26
C LEU A 345 0.53 -0.98 -16.93
N TYR A 346 0.62 -1.58 -15.74
CA TYR A 346 1.70 -2.48 -15.38
C TYR A 346 1.76 -3.68 -16.34
N GLN A 347 0.63 -4.33 -16.59
CA GLN A 347 0.57 -5.49 -17.49
C GLN A 347 0.94 -5.11 -18.93
N GLU A 348 0.55 -3.92 -19.40
CA GLU A 348 0.93 -3.41 -20.71
C GLU A 348 2.43 -3.17 -20.83
N LEU A 349 3.02 -2.42 -19.89
CA LEU A 349 4.43 -2.03 -19.93
C LEU A 349 5.38 -3.20 -19.70
N THR A 350 4.93 -4.19 -18.93
CA THR A 350 5.72 -5.38 -18.62
C THR A 350 5.40 -6.56 -19.54
N ARG A 351 4.61 -6.34 -20.59
CA ARG A 351 4.24 -7.39 -21.55
C ARG A 351 5.48 -7.97 -22.20
N GLY A 352 5.63 -9.29 -22.07
CA GLY A 352 6.75 -10.03 -22.65
C GLY A 352 7.95 -10.18 -21.73
N ALA A 353 7.96 -9.52 -20.56
CA ALA A 353 8.96 -9.76 -19.54
C ALA A 353 8.83 -11.17 -18.96
N THR A 354 9.98 -11.81 -18.75
CA THR A 354 10.08 -13.20 -18.30
C THR A 354 10.22 -13.33 -16.80
N ASP A 355 10.77 -12.31 -16.14
CA ASP A 355 10.97 -12.28 -14.69
C ASP A 355 10.75 -10.89 -14.08
N MET A 356 10.72 -10.82 -12.75
CA MET A 356 10.46 -9.57 -12.03
C MET A 356 11.53 -8.49 -12.22
N ASN A 357 12.80 -8.85 -12.42
CA ASN A 357 13.85 -7.86 -12.67
C ASN A 357 13.61 -7.17 -14.02
N GLU A 358 13.25 -7.94 -15.04
CA GLU A 358 12.89 -7.40 -16.35
C GLU A 358 11.62 -6.55 -16.27
N LYS A 359 10.58 -7.01 -15.57
CA LYS A 359 9.36 -6.23 -15.32
C LYS A 359 9.69 -4.88 -14.69
N LEU A 360 10.47 -4.86 -13.62
CA LEU A 360 10.85 -3.62 -12.93
C LEU A 360 11.74 -2.71 -13.76
N LYS A 361 12.69 -3.26 -14.52
CA LYS A 361 13.52 -2.49 -15.45
C LYS A 361 12.65 -1.78 -16.49
N LEU A 362 11.70 -2.51 -17.09
CA LEU A 362 10.76 -1.92 -18.06
C LEU A 362 9.91 -0.82 -17.42
N LEU A 363 9.44 -1.00 -16.18
CA LEU A 363 8.73 0.05 -15.47
C LEU A 363 9.62 1.27 -15.23
N TYR A 364 10.85 1.07 -14.76
CA TYR A 364 11.79 2.17 -14.50
C TYR A 364 12.08 2.98 -15.78
N GLU A 365 12.29 2.30 -16.91
CA GLU A 365 12.59 2.95 -18.20
C GLU A 365 11.37 3.64 -18.83
N ASN A 366 10.17 3.07 -18.69
CA ASN A 366 8.98 3.56 -19.42
C ASN A 366 8.02 4.39 -18.56
N ASN A 367 8.01 4.19 -17.24
CA ASN A 367 7.15 4.89 -16.29
C ASN A 367 7.73 4.85 -14.84
N PRO A 368 8.68 5.74 -14.49
CA PRO A 368 9.31 5.79 -13.18
C PRO A 368 8.34 5.92 -11.99
N GLU A 369 7.20 6.59 -12.19
CA GLU A 369 6.19 6.72 -11.14
C GLU A 369 5.46 5.40 -10.89
N LEU A 370 5.11 4.66 -11.93
CA LEU A 370 4.54 3.32 -11.77
C LEU A 370 5.55 2.34 -11.17
N TYR A 371 6.83 2.49 -11.49
CA TYR A 371 7.91 1.76 -10.81
C TYR A 371 7.92 2.03 -9.31
N LYS A 372 7.89 3.30 -8.89
CA LYS A 372 7.79 3.65 -7.45
C LYS A 372 6.55 3.05 -6.81
N GLN A 373 5.40 3.06 -7.49
CA GLN A 373 4.17 2.45 -6.96
C GLN A 373 4.25 0.92 -6.85
N ALA A 374 4.90 0.25 -7.81
CA ALA A 374 5.12 -1.19 -7.77
C ALA A 374 6.02 -1.63 -6.60
N LEU A 375 6.91 -0.74 -6.14
CA LEU A 375 7.79 -0.97 -4.99
C LEU A 375 7.16 -0.64 -3.64
N LYS A 376 5.98 -0.01 -3.61
CA LYS A 376 5.19 0.21 -2.38
C LYS A 376 4.48 -1.08 -1.95
N LEU A 377 5.25 -2.16 -1.83
CA LEU A 377 4.82 -3.43 -1.23
C LEU A 377 4.81 -3.23 0.27
N GLY A 378 3.65 -2.87 0.80
CA GLY A 378 3.58 -2.24 2.11
C GLY A 378 4.24 -0.85 2.12
N LYS A 379 4.12 -0.15 3.25
CA LYS A 379 4.55 1.24 3.38
C LYS A 379 6.07 1.38 3.54
N SER A 380 6.60 2.58 3.30
CA SER A 380 8.04 2.87 3.47
C SER A 380 8.46 2.83 4.94
N LYS A 381 9.66 2.30 5.18
CA LYS A 381 10.34 2.27 6.47
C LYS A 381 10.54 3.69 7.04
N THR A 382 10.91 4.62 6.16
CA THR A 382 11.14 6.05 6.42
C THR A 382 9.99 6.71 7.19
N LEU A 383 8.76 6.36 6.81
CA LEU A 383 7.52 6.90 7.35
C LEU A 383 7.15 6.33 8.74
N PHE A 384 7.67 5.16 9.12
CA PHE A 384 7.39 4.53 10.43
C PHE A 384 8.52 4.74 11.45
N THR A 385 9.76 4.78 10.99
CA THR A 385 10.92 4.97 11.88
C THR A 385 11.29 6.44 12.06
N GLY A 386 10.69 7.36 11.27
CA GLY A 386 11.05 8.79 11.25
C GLY A 386 12.48 9.05 10.78
N LEU A 387 13.12 8.05 10.15
CA LEU A 387 14.49 8.13 9.66
C LEU A 387 14.41 8.38 8.17
N GLN A 388 14.95 9.51 7.67
CA GLN A 388 15.23 9.67 6.24
C GLN A 388 16.25 8.62 5.81
N ASP A 389 16.11 8.12 4.59
CA ASP A 389 17.03 7.15 3.97
C ASP A 389 18.44 7.74 3.79
#